data_AF-A0A970JDE4-F1
#
_entry.id   AF-A0A970JDE4-F1
#
_cell.length_a   1.000
_cell.length_b   1.000
_cell.length_c   1.000
_cell.angle_alpha   90.00
_cell.angle_beta   90.00
_cell.angle_gamma   90.00
#
_symmetry.space_group_name_H-M   'P 1'
#
loop_
_entity.id
_entity.type
_entity.pdbx_description
1 polymer ?
#
loop_
_entity_poly.entity_id
_entity_poly.type
_entity_poly.pdbx_seq_one_letter_code
_entity_poly.pdbx_strand_id
1 'polypeptide(L)' 'FGDSHIDEIAKGHNLAVLAKIPIDPKISSACDEGTVEYYSGTWLDPVAKILEERLNKGNN' A
#
# COMPACT_ATOMS: atom_id res chain seq x y z
N PHE A 1 -5.49 -0.50 -20.05
CA PHE A 1 -5.65 -0.07 -18.64
C PHE A 1 -7.06 0.43 -18.45
N GLY A 2 -7.72 0.06 -17.35
CA GLY A 2 -9.11 0.41 -17.05
C GLY A 2 -9.27 0.68 -15.54
N ASP A 3 -10.48 1.02 -15.11
CA ASP A 3 -10.75 1.34 -13.71
C ASP A 3 -10.36 0.18 -12.78
N SER A 4 -9.72 0.53 -11.66
CA SER A 4 -9.30 -0.46 -10.67
C SER A 4 -10.53 -0.94 -9.90
N HIS A 5 -10.82 -2.25 -9.95
CA HIS A 5 -11.95 -2.87 -9.26
C HIS A 5 -11.54 -3.46 -7.89
N ILE A 6 -10.34 -3.13 -7.41
CA ILE A 6 -9.77 -3.77 -6.23
C ILE A 6 -10.57 -3.50 -4.95
N ASP A 7 -11.19 -2.32 -4.83
CA ASP A 7 -12.05 -1.99 -3.68
C ASP A 7 -13.31 -2.85 -3.66
N GLU A 8 -13.91 -3.11 -4.82
CA GLU A 8 -15.11 -3.94 -4.91
C GLU A 8 -14.82 -5.41 -4.57
N ILE A 9 -13.72 -5.94 -5.11
CA ILE A 9 -13.27 -7.30 -4.82
C ILE A 9 -12.93 -7.45 -3.34
N ALA A 10 -12.18 -6.51 -2.76
CA ALA A 10 -11.80 -6.55 -1.35
C ALA A 10 -13.03 -6.50 -0.44
N LYS A 11 -14.03 -5.68 -0.75
CA LYS A 11 -15.33 -5.66 -0.04
C LYS A 11 -16.03 -7.00 -0.10
N GLY A 12 -16.07 -7.65 -1.27
CA GLY A 12 -16.69 -8.98 -1.44
C GLY A 12 -16.04 -10.07 -0.59
N HIS A 13 -14.74 -9.93 -0.29
CA HIS A 13 -13.99 -10.86 0.56
C HIS A 13 -13.81 -10.37 2.00
N ASN A 14 -14.44 -9.26 2.39
CA ASN A 14 -14.27 -8.63 3.70
C ASN A 14 -12.79 -8.36 4.06
N LEU A 15 -11.99 -8.00 3.05
CA LEU A 15 -10.58 -7.63 3.16
C LEU A 15 -10.42 -6.10 3.13
N ALA A 16 -9.46 -5.58 3.89
CA ALA A 16 -9.08 -4.18 3.85
C ALA A 16 -7.99 -3.95 2.79
N VAL A 17 -8.22 -3.03 1.86
CA VAL A 17 -7.17 -2.55 0.95
C VAL A 17 -6.23 -1.64 1.76
N LEU A 18 -4.98 -2.05 1.91
CA LEU A 18 -4.00 -1.33 2.73
C LEU A 18 -3.37 -0.14 1.99
N ALA A 19 -3.02 -0.34 0.71
CA ALA A 19 -2.39 0.66 -0.13
C ALA A 19 -2.70 0.39 -1.61
N LYS A 20 -2.56 1.42 -2.44
CA LYS A 20 -2.61 1.33 -3.90
C LYS A 20 -1.36 1.97 -4.48
N ILE A 21 -0.45 1.14 -4.97
CA ILE A 21 0.82 1.60 -5.54
C ILE A 21 0.56 2.03 -6.99
N PRO A 22 0.99 3.23 -7.42
CA PRO A 22 0.82 3.67 -8.79
C PRO A 22 1.71 2.87 -9.76
N ILE A 23 1.31 2.85 -11.03
CA ILE A 23 2.16 2.32 -12.10
C ILE A 23 3.13 3.43 -12.53
N ASP A 24 4.23 3.54 -11.79
CA ASP A 24 5.36 4.41 -12.14
C ASP A 24 6.55 3.53 -12.55
N PRO A 25 7.07 3.65 -13.79
CA PRO A 25 8.24 2.89 -14.25
C PRO A 25 9.46 3.02 -13.34
N LYS A 26 9.60 4.15 -12.62
CA LYS A 26 10.69 4.36 -11.67
C LYS A 26 10.65 3.39 -10.49
N ILE A 27 9.45 2.92 -10.10
CA ILE A 27 9.31 1.92 -9.05
C ILE A 27 9.96 0.61 -9.51
N SER A 28 9.61 0.13 -10.70
CA SER A 28 10.22 -1.10 -11.25
C SER A 28 11.72 -0.93 -11.47
N SER A 29 12.19 0.21 -11.98
CA SER A 29 13.62 0.45 -12.16
C SER A 29 14.38 0.45 -10.83
N ALA A 30 13.85 1.08 -9.78
CA ALA A 30 14.47 1.06 -8.46
C ALA A 30 14.49 -0.35 -7.84
N CYS A 31 13.48 -1.17 -8.10
CA CYS A 31 13.50 -2.59 -7.71
C CYS A 31 14.61 -3.36 -8.44
N ASP A 32 14.73 -3.20 -9.76
CA ASP A 32 15.72 -3.89 -10.59
C ASP A 32 17.16 -3.47 -10.22
N GLU A 33 17.36 -2.21 -9.88
CA GLU A 33 18.65 -1.66 -9.44
C GLU A 33 18.99 -1.98 -7.98
N GLY A 34 18.05 -2.50 -7.20
CA GLY A 34 18.23 -2.75 -5.76
C GLY A 34 18.31 -1.47 -4.93
N THR A 35 17.62 -0.41 -5.34
CA THR A 35 17.59 0.91 -4.70
C THR A 35 16.18 1.34 -4.27
N VAL A 36 15.22 0.41 -4.24
CA VAL A 36 13.81 0.68 -3.91
C VAL A 36 13.61 1.32 -2.54
N GLU A 37 14.50 1.05 -1.58
CA GLU A 37 14.48 1.58 -0.22
C GLU A 37 14.65 3.11 -0.19
N TYR A 38 15.29 3.68 -1.20
CA TYR A 38 15.47 5.13 -1.34
C TYR A 38 14.33 5.79 -2.13
N TYR A 39 13.39 4.99 -2.66
CA TYR A 39 12.27 5.50 -3.43
C TYR A 39 11.29 6.25 -2.51
N SER A 40 11.00 7.50 -2.87
CA SER A 40 10.12 8.36 -2.07
C SER A 40 8.69 8.33 -2.57
N GLY A 41 7.73 8.04 -1.69
CA GLY A 41 6.35 8.43 -1.87
C GLY A 41 5.39 7.93 -0.79
N THR A 42 4.13 8.33 -0.92
CA THR A 42 3.18 8.42 0.21
C THR A 42 2.09 7.33 0.22
N TRP A 43 2.11 6.39 -0.73
CA TRP A 43 1.05 5.36 -0.86
C TRP A 43 1.04 4.35 0.28
N LEU A 44 2.14 4.23 1.06
CA LEU A 44 2.21 3.36 2.24
C LEU A 44 1.89 4.08 3.55
N ASP A 45 1.78 5.41 3.57
CA ASP A 45 1.47 6.18 4.78
C ASP A 45 0.17 5.72 5.47
N PRO A 46 -0.92 5.39 4.75
CA PRO A 46 -2.13 4.85 5.37
C PRO A 46 -1.89 3.51 6.07
N VAL A 47 -0.98 2.68 5.56
CA VAL A 47 -0.62 1.38 6.16
C VAL A 47 0.05 1.59 7.51
N ALA A 48 1.02 2.50 7.56
CA ALA A 48 1.71 2.84 8.81
C ALA A 48 0.71 3.30 9.88
N LYS A 49 -0.23 4.18 9.51
CA LYS A 49 -1.30 4.64 10.40
C LYS A 49 -2.21 3.50 10.90
N ILE A 50 -2.64 2.60 10.00
CA ILE A 50 -3.47 1.44 10.39
C ILE A 50 -2.72 0.54 11.38
N LEU A 51 -1.42 0.33 11.16
CA LEU A 51 -0.59 -0.48 12.06
C LEU A 51 -0.43 0.19 13.42
N GLU A 52 -0.15 1.49 13.46
CA GLU A 52 -0.07 2.27 14.70
C GLU A 52 -1.39 2.20 15.50
N GLU A 53 -2.54 2.41 14.85
CA GLU A 53 -3.84 2.30 15.48
C GLU A 53 -4.12 0.88 16.03
N ARG A 54 -3.70 -0.16 15.32
CA ARG A 54 -3.86 -1.56 15.77
C ARG A 54 -2.96 -1.90 16.95
N LEU A 55 -1.71 -1.46 16.92
CA LEU A 55 -0.76 -1.66 18.02
C LEU A 55 -1.25 -0.93 19.29
N ASN A 56 -1.76 0.29 19.15
CA ASN A 56 -2.27 1.07 20.27
C ASN A 56 -3.55 0.48 20.88
N LYS A 57 -4.42 -0.16 20.07
CA LYS A 57 -5.64 -0.84 20.55
C LYS A 57 -5.37 -2.17 21.27
N GLY A 58 -4.24 -2.82 21.03
CA GLY A 58 -3.87 -4.08 21.71
C GLY A 58 -3.30 -3.90 23.12
N ASN A 59 -3.03 -2.66 23.54
CA ASN A 59 -2.42 -2.31 24.83
C ASN A 59 -3.43 -1.77 25.86
N ASN A 60 -4.74 -1.94 25.62
CA ASN A 60 -5.83 -1.48 26.49
C ASN A 60 -6.96 -2.51 26.53
#